data_AF-A0A7J9BTI2-F1
#
_entry.id   AF-A0A7J9BTI2-F1
#
_cell.length_a   1.000
_cell.length_b   1.000
_cell.length_c   1.000
_cell.angle_alpha   90.00
_cell.angle_beta   90.00
_cell.angle_gamma   90.00
#
_symmetry.space_group_name_H-M   'P 1'
#
loop_
_entity.id
_entity.type
_entity.pdbx_description
1 polymer ?
#
loop_
_entity_poly.entity_id
_entity_poly.type
_entity_poly.pdbx_seq_one_letter_code
_entity_poly.pdbx_strand_id
1 'polypeptide(L)'
;MNTSTVEVSGEKVKAWWDKRLTEIFYDICIKEILKGNRPGTHFTKDGWLYIMTNFEKETCKAYSQRQLKNRWDALKKEWKAWKKLKDRDTGLG
;
A
#
# COMPACT_ATOMS: atom_id res chain seq x y z
N MET A 1 -42.39 11.36 2.66
CA MET A 1 -41.34 10.34 2.83
C MET A 1 -40.01 11.02 2.53
N ASN A 2 -39.21 11.28 3.56
CA ASN A 2 -37.92 11.96 3.43
C ASN A 2 -36.81 10.90 3.46
N THR A 3 -36.21 10.62 2.31
CA THR A 3 -34.99 9.83 2.22
C THR A 3 -33.81 10.71 2.62
N SER A 4 -33.47 10.69 3.91
CA SER A 4 -32.21 11.24 4.40
C SER A 4 -31.08 10.29 4.00
N THR A 5 -30.30 10.69 3.01
CA THR A 5 -28.97 10.14 2.73
C THR A 5 -28.09 10.41 3.94
N VAL A 6 -27.85 9.37 4.75
CA VAL A 6 -26.87 9.42 5.83
C VAL A 6 -25.48 9.31 5.22
N GLU A 7 -24.82 10.45 5.07
CA GLU A 7 -23.38 10.50 4.85
C GLU A 7 -22.71 9.97 6.12
N VAL A 8 -22.28 8.70 6.11
CA VAL A 8 -21.40 8.17 7.15
C VAL A 8 -20.02 8.77 6.90
N SER A 9 -19.78 9.95 7.48
CA SER A 9 -18.44 10.51 7.65
C SER A 9 -17.69 9.64 8.67
N GLY A 10 -17.24 8.46 8.23
CA GLY A 10 -16.40 7.59 9.03
C GLY A 10 -15.15 8.34 9.46
N GLU A 11 -14.90 8.41 10.77
CA GLU A 11 -13.69 8.98 11.33
C GLU A 11 -12.48 8.41 10.58
N LYS A 12 -11.62 9.29 10.04
CA LYS A 12 -10.43 8.89 9.30
C LYS A 12 -9.41 8.34 10.29
N VAL A 13 -9.57 7.07 10.68
CA VAL A 13 -8.65 6.38 11.58
C VAL A 13 -7.27 6.41 10.96
N LYS A 14 -6.32 7.02 11.67
CA LYS A 14 -4.92 7.09 11.23
C LYS A 14 -4.40 5.66 11.01
N ALA A 15 -3.81 5.42 9.84
CA ALA A 15 -3.22 4.12 9.56
C ALA A 15 -2.01 3.91 10.47
N TRP A 16 -1.95 2.76 11.11
CA TRP A 16 -0.81 2.34 11.93
C TRP A 16 -0.13 1.18 11.24
N TRP A 17 1.18 1.26 11.08
CA TRP A 17 1.96 0.30 10.32
C TRP A 17 3.00 -0.34 11.22
N ASP A 18 2.77 -1.58 11.62
CA ASP A 18 3.80 -2.41 12.21
C ASP A 18 4.51 -3.26 11.14
N LYS A 19 5.47 -4.05 11.62
CA LYS A 19 6.25 -4.96 10.76
C LYS A 19 5.33 -5.96 10.05
N ARG A 20 4.38 -6.57 10.76
CA ARG A 20 3.48 -7.60 10.22
C ARG A 20 2.55 -7.05 9.13
N LEU A 21 1.91 -5.91 9.37
CA LEU A 21 1.05 -5.21 8.40
C LEU A 21 1.85 -4.79 7.17
N THR A 22 3.11 -4.40 7.36
CA THR A 22 3.99 -4.04 6.25
C THR A 22 4.35 -5.26 5.40
N GLU A 23 4.66 -6.39 6.02
CA GLU A 23 4.96 -7.66 5.32
C GLU A 23 3.75 -8.16 4.53
N ILE A 24 2.58 -8.20 5.15
CA ILE A 24 1.32 -8.58 4.48
C ILE A 24 1.04 -7.66 3.29
N PHE A 25 1.19 -6.34 3.47
CA PHE A 25 1.00 -5.38 2.39
C PHE A 25 1.96 -5.62 1.22
N TYR A 26 3.23 -5.92 1.50
CA TYR A 26 4.20 -6.27 0.46
C TYR A 26 3.81 -7.52 -0.31
N ASP A 27 3.45 -8.59 0.39
CA ASP A 27 3.08 -9.85 -0.24
C ASP A 27 1.88 -9.68 -1.18
N ILE A 28 0.88 -8.92 -0.75
CA ILE A 28 -0.28 -8.59 -1.58
C ILE A 28 0.13 -7.76 -2.79
N CYS A 29 0.93 -6.71 -2.62
CA CYS A 29 1.43 -5.89 -3.72
C CYS A 29 2.24 -6.71 -4.73
N ILE A 30 3.10 -7.62 -4.27
CA ILE A 30 3.92 -8.49 -5.14
C ILE A 30 3.01 -9.41 -5.95
N LYS A 31 2.03 -10.07 -5.30
CA LYS A 31 1.06 -10.93 -5.99
C LYS A 31 0.33 -10.17 -7.12
N GLU A 32 -0.10 -8.94 -6.86
CA GLU A 32 -0.79 -8.13 -7.87
C GLU A 32 0.15 -7.64 -8.99
N ILE A 33 1.42 -7.35 -8.69
CA ILE A 33 2.42 -7.06 -9.73
C ILE A 33 2.62 -8.27 -10.64
N LEU A 34 2.76 -9.46 -10.07
CA LEU A 34 2.96 -10.71 -10.83
C LEU A 34 1.75 -11.06 -11.71
N LYS A 35 0.54 -10.67 -11.30
CA LYS A 35 -0.68 -10.79 -12.13
C LYS A 35 -0.76 -9.76 -13.27
N GLY A 36 0.18 -8.82 -13.37
CA GLY A 36 0.16 -7.78 -14.39
C GLY A 36 -0.72 -6.57 -14.04
N ASN A 37 -1.25 -6.47 -12.82
CA ASN A 37 -2.05 -5.32 -12.38
C ASN A 37 -1.22 -4.06 -12.11
N ARG A 38 0.05 -4.04 -12.53
CA ARG A 38 0.95 -2.89 -12.51
C ARG A 38 1.78 -2.86 -13.80
N PRO A 39 1.19 -2.55 -14.96
CA PRO A 39 1.88 -2.60 -16.26
C PRO A 39 2.95 -1.52 -16.44
N GLY A 40 2.94 -0.49 -15.60
CA GLY A 40 3.95 0.56 -15.60
C GLY A 40 4.37 0.94 -14.18
N THR A 41 4.29 2.21 -13.86
CA THR A 41 4.73 2.73 -12.56
C THR A 41 3.66 2.63 -11.47
N HIS A 42 2.39 2.44 -11.85
CA HIS A 42 1.22 2.47 -10.96
C HIS A 42 0.36 1.22 -11.10
N PHE A 43 -0.29 0.82 -9.99
CA PHE A 43 -1.32 -0.23 -10.03
C PHE A 43 -2.54 0.26 -10.82
N THR A 44 -3.21 -0.66 -11.51
CA THR A 44 -4.50 -0.43 -12.16
C THR A 44 -5.58 -0.16 -11.10
N LYS A 45 -6.77 0.27 -11.55
CA LYS A 45 -7.93 0.44 -10.65
C LYS A 45 -8.27 -0.88 -9.95
N ASP A 46 -8.31 -1.97 -10.73
CA ASP A 46 -8.57 -3.31 -10.21
C ASP A 46 -7.45 -3.77 -9.28
N GLY A 47 -6.19 -3.50 -9.63
CA GLY A 47 -5.05 -3.78 -8.74
C GLY A 47 -5.20 -3.13 -7.37
N TRP A 48 -5.60 -1.85 -7.33
CA TRP A 48 -5.85 -1.17 -6.05
C TRP A 48 -7.04 -1.75 -5.30
N LEU A 49 -8.12 -2.11 -6.00
CA LEU A 49 -9.29 -2.74 -5.39
C LEU A 49 -8.90 -4.07 -4.74
N TYR A 50 -8.19 -4.95 -5.46
CA TYR A 50 -7.71 -6.22 -4.92
C TYR A 50 -6.76 -6.04 -3.75
N ILE A 51 -5.84 -5.07 -3.83
CA ILE A 51 -4.93 -4.76 -2.71
C ILE A 51 -5.74 -4.37 -1.47
N MET A 52 -6.72 -3.48 -1.61
CA MET A 52 -7.55 -3.03 -0.48
C MET A 52 -8.34 -4.20 0.11
N THR A 53 -9.05 -4.96 -0.72
CA THR A 53 -9.90 -6.06 -0.28
C THR A 53 -9.10 -7.18 0.38
N ASN A 54 -7.97 -7.60 -0.22
CA ASN A 54 -7.14 -8.64 0.40
C ASN A 54 -6.45 -8.15 1.67
N PHE A 55 -6.02 -6.90 1.71
CA PHE A 55 -5.39 -6.35 2.91
C PHE A 55 -6.37 -6.31 4.07
N GLU A 56 -7.59 -5.83 3.85
CA GLU A 56 -8.64 -5.84 4.86
C GLU A 56 -8.99 -7.27 5.29
N LYS A 57 -9.09 -8.21 4.34
CA LYS A 57 -9.37 -9.62 4.62
C LYS A 57 -8.30 -10.29 5.48
N GLU A 58 -7.02 -10.02 5.23
CA GLU A 58 -5.91 -10.65 5.94
C GLU A 58 -5.61 -9.99 7.30
N THR A 59 -5.93 -8.71 7.47
CA THR A 59 -5.53 -7.92 8.65
C THR A 59 -6.70 -7.46 9.52
N CYS A 60 -7.93 -7.59 9.02
CA CYS A 60 -9.14 -6.96 9.58
C CYS A 60 -9.02 -5.43 9.74
N LYS A 61 -8.18 -4.78 8.93
CA LYS A 61 -7.98 -3.32 8.91
C LYS A 61 -8.47 -2.73 7.59
N ALA A 62 -9.56 -1.98 7.63
CA ALA A 62 -10.08 -1.24 6.48
C ALA A 62 -9.27 0.04 6.26
N TYR A 63 -8.23 -0.02 5.43
CA TYR A 63 -7.45 1.15 5.03
C TYR A 63 -7.90 1.68 3.67
N SER A 64 -8.04 3.00 3.58
CA SER A 64 -8.32 3.67 2.32
C SER A 64 -7.17 3.50 1.32
N GLN A 65 -7.49 3.54 0.03
CA GLN A 65 -6.49 3.53 -1.04
C GLN A 65 -5.38 4.57 -0.81
N ARG A 66 -5.74 5.76 -0.30
CA ARG A 66 -4.77 6.82 0.01
C ARG A 66 -3.77 6.41 1.08
N GLN A 67 -4.20 5.73 2.13
CA GLN A 67 -3.31 5.24 3.20
C GLN A 67 -2.36 4.17 2.67
N LEU A 68 -2.86 3.22 1.87
CA LEU A 68 -2.06 2.17 1.25
C LEU A 68 -1.05 2.75 0.25
N LYS A 69 -1.48 3.70 -0.58
CA LYS A 69 -0.61 4.42 -1.52
C LYS A 69 0.50 5.18 -0.80
N ASN A 70 0.17 5.91 0.27
CA ASN A 70 1.16 6.62 1.07
C ASN A 70 2.20 5.64 1.65
N ARG A 71 1.76 4.45 2.11
CA ARG A 71 2.68 3.42 2.59
C ARG A 71 3.59 2.91 1.47
N TRP A 72 3.03 2.58 0.31
CA TRP A 72 3.79 2.17 -0.88
C TRP A 72 4.85 3.22 -1.29
N ASP A 73 4.49 4.50 -1.28
CA ASP A 73 5.41 5.58 -1.62
C ASP A 73 6.53 5.75 -0.57
N ALA A 74 6.21 5.62 0.72
CA ALA A 74 7.21 5.62 1.80
C ALA A 74 8.20 4.45 1.64
N LEU A 75 7.70 3.24 1.37
CA LEU A 75 8.51 2.04 1.17
C LEU A 75 9.46 2.17 -0.02
N LYS A 76 8.98 2.72 -1.15
CA LYS A 76 9.86 3.03 -2.30
C LYS A 76 10.95 4.03 -1.93
N LYS A 77 10.65 5.02 -1.10
CA LYS A 77 11.64 6.01 -0.64
C LYS A 77 12.71 5.36 0.24
N GLU A 78 12.29 4.52 1.20
CA GLU A 78 13.19 3.73 2.05
C GLU A 78 14.10 2.83 1.21
N TRP A 79 13.55 2.09 0.25
CA TRP A 79 14.34 1.24 -0.65
C TRP A 79 15.34 2.02 -1.50
N LYS A 80 14.94 3.17 -2.06
CA LYS A 80 15.85 4.05 -2.80
C LYS A 80 16.99 4.57 -1.92
N ALA A 81 16.69 4.92 -0.68
CA ALA A 81 17.70 5.38 0.29
C ALA A 81 18.69 4.24 0.62
N TRP A 82 18.17 3.04 0.92
CA TRP A 82 18.99 1.85 1.16
C TRP A 82 19.88 1.50 -0.03
N LYS A 83 19.32 1.51 -1.24
CA LYS A 83 20.06 1.24 -2.48
C LYS A 83 21.20 2.25 -2.68
N LYS A 84 20.93 3.55 -2.48
CA LYS A 84 21.94 4.61 -2.57
C LYS A 84 23.06 4.44 -1.53
N LEU A 85 22.74 4.00 -0.32
CA LEU A 85 23.73 3.72 0.71
C LEU A 85 24.60 2.52 0.31
N LYS A 86 23.97 1.43 -0.13
CA LYS A 86 24.67 0.23 -0.63
C LYS A 86 25.60 0.55 -1.80
N ASP A 87 25.13 1.32 -2.78
CA ASP A 87 25.92 1.70 -3.95
C ASP A 87 27.09 2.64 -3.60
N ARG A 88 27.00 3.40 -2.49
CA ARG A 88 28.08 4.26 -1.97
C ARG A 88 29.12 3.46 -1.18
N ASP A 89 28.70 2.46 -0.41
CA ASP A 89 29.59 1.62 0.40
C ASP A 89 30.34 0.58 -0.44
N THR A 90 29.86 0.24 -1.64
CA THR A 90 30.60 -0.60 -2.61
C THR A 90 31.49 0.21 -3.55
N GLY A 91 31.75 1.49 -3.22
CA GLY A 91 32.80 2.27 -3.85
C GLY A 91 34.16 1.62 -3.60
N LEU A 92 34.56 0.75 -4.54
CA LEU A 92 35.93 0.29 -4.76
C LEU A 92 36.86 1.50 -4.74
N GLY A 93 37.50 1.71 -3.58
CA GLY A 93 38.81 2.33 -3.49
C GLY A 93 39.88 1.26 -3.61
#